data_AF-A0A9D4JLH1-F1
#
_entry.id   AF-A0A9D4JLH1-F1
#
_cell.length_a   1.000
_cell.length_b   1.000
_cell.length_c   1.000
_cell.angle_alpha   90.00
_cell.angle_beta   90.00
_cell.angle_gamma   90.00
#
_symmetry.space_group_name_H-M   'P 1'
#
loop_
_entity.id
_entity.type
_entity.pdbx_description
1 polymer ?
#
loop_
_entity_poly.entity_id
_entity_poly.type
_entity_poly.pdbx_seq_one_letter_code
_entity_poly.pdbx_strand_id
1 'polypeptide(L)'
;MAEIYSCTSNCVFFLKSTISPRQPGIGRNYYDTWVAVSTDSTVFTGYCTCPAGKGRTCSRISAVICAVTLAWTHGVAGKTCTDEQVAWGKEVQSSPY
;
A
#
# COMPACT_ATOMS: atom_id res chain seq x y z
N MET A 1 1.22 -6.80 3.81
CA MET A 1 0.23 -5.89 4.43
C MET A 1 0.56 -4.47 3.97
N ALA A 2 -0.46 -3.62 3.78
CA ALA A 2 -0.28 -2.23 3.39
C ALA A 2 -0.75 -1.31 4.51
N GLU A 3 0.05 -0.32 4.86
CA GLU A 3 -0.24 0.65 5.93
C GLU A 3 -0.40 2.05 5.34
N ILE A 4 -1.38 2.82 5.86
CA ILE A 4 -1.73 4.17 5.41
C ILE A 4 -1.46 5.16 6.55
N TYR A 5 -0.71 6.24 6.27
CA TYR A 5 -0.43 7.33 7.20
C TYR A 5 -0.93 8.66 6.60
N SER A 6 -1.47 9.57 7.43
CA SER A 6 -1.90 10.93 7.03
C SER A 6 -1.06 12.02 7.69
N CYS A 7 -0.77 13.12 6.96
CA CYS A 7 -0.12 14.33 7.47
C CYS A 7 -0.95 15.56 7.09
N THR A 8 -1.13 16.48 8.04
CA THR A 8 -2.01 17.66 7.96
C THR A 8 -1.32 18.85 7.26
N SER A 9 -2.08 19.50 6.36
CA SER A 9 -1.72 20.56 5.40
C SER A 9 -1.12 20.04 4.08
N ASN A 10 -1.99 19.92 3.06
CA ASN A 10 -1.89 19.05 1.88
C ASN A 10 -1.95 17.55 2.26
N CYS A 11 -3.16 17.00 2.24
CA CYS A 11 -3.44 15.62 2.66
C CYS A 11 -2.79 14.60 1.70
N VAL A 12 -1.50 14.36 1.91
CA VAL A 12 -0.74 13.32 1.24
C VAL A 12 -0.78 12.06 2.10
N PHE A 13 -1.22 10.96 1.49
CA PHE A 13 -1.25 9.63 2.06
C PHE A 13 -0.14 8.78 1.47
N PHE A 14 0.47 7.94 2.31
CA PHE A 14 1.45 6.97 1.85
C PHE A 14 0.87 5.56 1.86
N LEU A 15 0.81 4.92 0.70
CA LEU A 15 0.49 3.50 0.56
C LEU A 15 1.79 2.71 0.65
N LYS A 16 2.09 2.10 1.79
CA LYS A 16 3.25 1.21 1.94
C LYS A 16 2.88 -0.22 1.57
N SER A 17 3.80 -1.00 1.01
CA SER A 17 3.58 -2.43 0.75
C SER A 17 4.91 -3.17 0.64
N THR A 18 4.87 -4.46 0.94
CA THR A 18 6.00 -5.38 0.80
C THR A 18 5.69 -6.41 -0.28
N ILE A 19 6.55 -6.51 -1.29
CA ILE A 19 6.28 -7.23 -2.53
C ILE A 19 7.26 -8.38 -2.72
N SER A 20 6.73 -9.56 -3.03
CA SER A 20 7.54 -10.73 -3.37
C SER A 20 8.16 -10.63 -4.79
N PRO A 21 9.39 -11.12 -5.00
CA PRO A 21 10.02 -11.21 -6.31
C PRO A 21 9.20 -12.07 -7.29
N ARG A 22 9.09 -11.63 -8.55
CA ARG A 22 8.29 -12.30 -9.61
C ARG A 22 9.08 -13.38 -10.34
N GLN A 23 10.41 -13.28 -10.37
CA GLN A 23 11.24 -14.31 -10.97
C GLN A 23 11.86 -15.14 -9.84
N PRO A 24 11.74 -16.48 -9.90
CA PRO A 24 12.42 -17.37 -8.97
C PRO A 24 13.94 -17.25 -9.16
N GLY A 25 14.68 -17.21 -8.05
CA GLY A 25 16.14 -17.11 -8.05
C GLY A 25 16.71 -17.01 -6.64
N ILE A 26 17.92 -17.55 -6.46
CA ILE A 26 18.63 -17.59 -5.18
C ILE A 26 18.98 -16.15 -4.75
N GLY A 27 18.65 -15.79 -3.50
CA GLY A 27 19.08 -14.52 -2.87
C GLY A 27 18.17 -13.30 -3.09
N ARG A 28 16.90 -13.47 -3.50
CA ARG A 28 15.97 -12.34 -3.64
C ARG A 28 15.10 -12.17 -2.39
N ASN A 29 15.34 -11.07 -1.67
CA ASN A 29 14.53 -10.61 -0.54
C ASN A 29 13.19 -10.01 -1.02
N TYR A 30 12.24 -9.88 -0.09
CA TYR A 30 11.06 -9.05 -0.30
C TYR A 30 11.48 -7.60 -0.56
N TYR A 31 10.72 -6.91 -1.42
CA TYR A 31 10.98 -5.52 -1.76
C TYR A 31 9.95 -4.61 -1.11
N ASP A 32 10.42 -3.62 -0.39
CA ASP A 32 9.58 -2.54 0.11
C ASP A 32 9.25 -1.56 -1.01
N THR A 33 8.00 -1.10 -0.99
CA THR A 33 7.50 -0.06 -1.87
C THR A 33 6.60 0.88 -1.11
N TRP A 34 6.59 2.14 -1.53
CA TRP A 34 5.61 3.10 -1.07
C TRP A 34 5.17 4.03 -2.20
N VAL A 35 3.95 4.56 -2.08
CA VAL A 35 3.35 5.48 -3.05
C VAL A 35 2.74 6.66 -2.29
N ALA A 36 3.08 7.88 -2.66
CA ALA A 36 2.48 9.10 -2.14
C ALA A 36 1.30 9.51 -3.01
N VAL A 37 0.11 9.65 -2.41
CA VAL A 37 -1.16 9.92 -3.10
C VAL A 37 -1.90 11.05 -2.39
N SER A 38 -2.51 11.96 -3.14
CA SER A 38 -3.40 13.00 -2.62
C SER A 38 -4.78 12.46 -2.26
N THR A 39 -5.58 13.21 -1.50
CA THR A 39 -7.04 12.98 -1.34
C THR A 39 -7.76 12.83 -2.66
N ASP A 40 -7.32 13.57 -3.67
CA ASP A 40 -7.97 13.63 -4.98
C ASP A 40 -7.50 12.46 -5.88
N SER A 41 -6.96 11.40 -5.29
CA SER A 41 -6.39 10.22 -5.97
C SER A 41 -5.21 10.52 -6.91
N THR A 42 -4.64 11.73 -6.82
CA THR A 42 -3.45 12.12 -7.60
C THR A 42 -2.21 11.46 -7.03
N VAL A 43 -1.49 10.67 -7.83
CA VAL A 43 -0.23 10.04 -7.42
C VAL A 43 0.90 11.03 -7.62
N PHE A 44 1.60 11.41 -6.54
CA PHE A 44 2.72 12.34 -6.60
C PHE A 44 4.02 11.64 -6.99
N THR A 45 4.34 10.57 -6.27
CA THR A 45 5.58 9.83 -6.46
C THR A 45 5.46 8.45 -5.84
N GLY A 46 6.41 7.59 -6.16
CA GLY A 46 6.54 6.31 -5.49
C GLY A 46 7.95 5.76 -5.62
N TYR A 47 8.25 4.82 -4.75
CA TYR A 47 9.57 4.28 -4.56
C TYR A 47 9.47 2.77 -4.39
N CYS A 48 10.41 2.06 -5.00
CA CYS A 48 10.55 0.61 -4.81
C CYS A 48 12.02 0.21 -4.73
N THR A 49 12.35 -0.67 -3.79
CA THR A 49 13.70 -1.20 -3.58
C THR A 49 14.10 -2.28 -4.58
N CYS A 50 13.21 -2.70 -5.47
CA CYS A 50 13.52 -3.77 -6.41
C CYS A 50 14.60 -3.36 -7.43
N PRO A 51 15.32 -4.33 -8.04
CA PRO A 51 16.39 -4.06 -9.00
C PRO A 51 15.96 -3.25 -10.23
N ALA A 52 14.67 -3.34 -10.60
CA ALA A 52 14.10 -2.55 -11.69
C ALA A 52 13.78 -1.10 -11.26
N GLY A 53 13.50 -0.89 -9.98
CA GLY A 53 13.22 0.44 -9.42
C GLY A 53 14.47 1.22 -9.05
N LYS A 54 15.49 0.57 -8.46
CA LYS A 54 16.70 1.23 -7.90
C LYS A 54 16.37 2.54 -7.14
N GLY A 55 15.27 2.53 -6.39
CA GLY A 55 14.79 3.70 -5.66
C GLY A 55 13.99 4.71 -6.48
N ARG A 56 13.41 4.30 -7.60
CA ARG A 56 12.47 5.06 -8.43
C ARG A 56 11.19 4.25 -8.68
N THR A 57 10.42 4.69 -9.66
CA THR A 57 9.18 4.04 -10.07
C THR A 57 9.42 2.79 -10.92
N CYS A 58 8.62 1.76 -10.71
CA CYS A 58 8.62 0.52 -11.50
C CYS A 58 7.22 -0.08 -11.57
N SER A 59 7.03 -1.14 -12.36
CA SER A 59 5.73 -1.80 -12.55
C SER A 59 5.10 -2.36 -11.26
N ARG A 60 5.89 -2.52 -10.20
CA ARG A 60 5.38 -2.93 -8.88
C ARG A 60 4.55 -1.85 -8.20
N ILE A 61 4.84 -0.59 -8.45
CA ILE A 61 4.04 0.53 -7.93
C ILE A 61 2.65 0.51 -8.58
N SER A 62 2.59 0.31 -9.90
CA SER A 62 1.32 0.15 -10.62
C SER A 62 0.52 -1.04 -10.09
N ALA A 63 1.20 -2.12 -9.71
CA ALA A 63 0.53 -3.27 -9.10
C ALA A 63 -0.08 -2.96 -7.73
N VAL A 64 0.59 -2.16 -6.89
CA VAL A 64 0.02 -1.71 -5.60
C VAL A 64 -1.21 -0.84 -5.81
N ILE A 65 -1.10 0.16 -6.69
CA ILE A 65 -2.24 1.05 -7.01
C ILE A 65 -3.41 0.22 -7.53
N CYS A 66 -3.15 -0.68 -8.48
CA CYS A 66 -4.18 -1.56 -9.04
C CYS A 66 -4.81 -2.46 -7.96
N ALA A 67 -4.03 -3.04 -7.05
CA ALA A 67 -4.57 -3.85 -5.96
C ALA A 67 -5.48 -3.04 -5.02
N VAL A 68 -5.10 -1.79 -4.69
CA VAL A 68 -5.91 -0.89 -3.87
C VAL A 68 -7.20 -0.50 -4.61
N THR A 69 -7.11 -0.13 -5.89
CA THR A 69 -8.27 0.19 -6.72
C THR A 69 -9.22 -1.00 -6.80
N LEU A 70 -8.71 -2.21 -7.05
CA LEU A 70 -9.52 -3.43 -7.10
C LEU A 70 -10.17 -3.74 -5.75
N ALA A 71 -9.42 -3.64 -4.65
CA ALA A 71 -9.98 -3.84 -3.31
C ALA A 71 -11.13 -2.88 -3.02
N TRP A 72 -11.00 -1.62 -3.44
CA TRP A 72 -12.05 -0.61 -3.32
C TRP A 72 -13.25 -0.92 -4.22
N THR A 73 -13.03 -1.16 -5.52
CA THR A 73 -14.12 -1.40 -6.49
C THR A 73 -14.90 -2.68 -6.19
N HIS A 74 -14.24 -3.70 -5.66
CA HIS A 74 -14.86 -4.97 -5.30
C HIS A 74 -15.38 -5.01 -3.86
N GLY A 75 -15.23 -3.92 -3.08
CA GLY A 75 -15.67 -3.87 -1.68
C GLY A 75 -14.95 -4.85 -0.76
N VAL A 76 -13.75 -5.30 -1.16
CA VAL A 76 -12.89 -6.24 -0.40
C VAL A 76 -11.94 -5.49 0.51
N ALA A 77 -11.83 -4.16 0.37
CA ALA A 77 -11.29 -3.29 1.39
C ALA A 77 -12.20 -3.41 2.63
N GLY A 78 -11.89 -4.37 3.50
CA GLY A 78 -12.65 -4.62 4.72
C GLY A 78 -12.77 -3.36 5.56
N LYS A 79 -13.78 -3.32 6.45
CA LYS A 79 -13.92 -2.23 7.40
C LYS A 79 -12.63 -2.05 8.19
N THR A 80 -12.06 -0.86 8.09
CA THR A 80 -10.91 -0.46 8.88
C THR A 80 -11.38 -0.05 10.27
N CYS A 81 -10.45 0.01 11.23
CA CYS A 81 -10.74 0.52 12.58
C CYS A 81 -11.15 2.01 12.61
N THR A 82 -11.13 2.71 11.47
CA THR A 82 -11.67 4.05 11.30
C THR A 82 -13.10 4.09 10.76
N ASP A 83 -13.61 2.98 10.22
CA ASP A 83 -14.99 2.86 9.73
C ASP A 83 -16.00 2.59 10.87
N GLU A 84 -15.51 2.29 12.08
CA GLU A 84 -16.32 2.02 13.25
C GLU A 84 -16.02 3.00 14.39
N GLN A 85 -17.09 3.55 14.99
CA GLN A 85 -16.97 4.52 16.07
C GLN A 85 -16.31 3.85 17.29
N VAL A 86 -15.24 4.46 17.83
CA VAL A 86 -14.48 3.94 19.00
C VAL A 86 -13.75 2.60 18.73
N ALA A 87 -13.28 2.37 17.49
CA ALA A 87 -12.41 1.24 17.17
C ALA A 87 -10.90 1.58 17.15
N TRP A 88 -10.55 2.86 17.29
CA TRP A 88 -9.15 3.29 17.41
C TRP A 88 -8.53 2.73 18.71
N GLY A 89 -7.49 1.90 18.58
CA GLY A 89 -6.78 1.29 19.71
C GLY A 89 -7.28 -0.08 20.14
N LYS A 90 -8.28 -0.65 19.45
CA LYS A 90 -8.64 -2.07 19.57
C LYS A 90 -7.76 -2.88 18.62
N GLU A 91 -7.13 -3.93 19.14
CA GLU A 91 -6.31 -4.84 18.35
C GLU A 91 -7.13 -5.43 17.19
N VAL A 92 -6.55 -5.44 15.98
CA VAL A 92 -7.19 -6.02 14.80
C VAL A 92 -7.25 -7.53 15.01
N GLN A 93 -8.43 -8.07 15.35
CA GLN A 93 -8.65 -9.51 15.27
C GLN A 93 -8.50 -9.90 13.80
N SER A 94 -7.45 -10.64 13.47
CA SER A 94 -7.24 -11.19 12.13
C SER A 94 -8.43 -12.06 11.77
N SER A 95 -9.26 -11.58 10.85
CA SER A 95 -10.32 -12.38 10.22
C SER A 95 -9.69 -13.60 9.53
N PRO A 96 -10.23 -14.82 9.69
CA PRO A 96 -9.59 -16.06 9.22
C PRO A 96 -9.88 -16.36 7.73
N TYR A 97 -10.17 -15.36 6.91
CA TYR A 97 -10.48 -15.52 5.49
C TYR A 97 -9.32 -15.08 4.59
#